data_AF-A0A914EZY0-F1
#
_entry.id   AF-A0A914EZY0-F1
#
_cell.length_a   1.000
_cell.length_b   1.000
_cell.length_c   1.000
_cell.angle_alpha   90.00
_cell.angle_beta   90.00
_cell.angle_gamma   90.00
#
_symmetry.space_group_name_H-M   'P 1'
#
loop_
_entity.id
_entity.type
_entity.pdbx_description
1 polymer ?
#
loop_
_entity_poly.entity_id
_entity_poly.type
_entity_poly.pdbx_seq_one_letter_code
_entity_poly.pdbx_strand_id
1 'polypeptide(L)'
;MCPDQLPQAVTSCRSVCEEVKRDCIKILQEFDIQWPAPLNCSKFPEGPDLCMRPQEDTRLPDPLEVDPHSHLPDSRHLEIYKMKTYPSCPVDLIDLDPTDKNGTCAFRCNKDTMFTKESKIYAQYWIFLLSVINISIISFTVLSFLIDHQRFQFPERSILYIALCYLCYSLPYLARSFLSHEQTSCERIRLTERHFFVHGGLDNTICVVSFLFSYYFTIAGSIWWLMLTFTW
;
A
#
# COMPACT_ATOMS: atom_id res chain seq x y z
N MET A 1 -0.32 -25.56 -29.17
CA MET A 1 1.00 -26.22 -29.21
C MET A 1 1.17 -26.81 -30.60
N CYS A 2 2.33 -26.67 -31.23
CA CYS A 2 2.59 -27.27 -32.56
C CYS A 2 3.56 -28.44 -32.40
N PRO A 3 3.08 -29.69 -32.23
CA PRO A 3 3.97 -30.84 -32.24
C PRO A 3 4.51 -31.08 -33.65
N ASP A 4 5.81 -31.40 -33.77
CA ASP A 4 6.50 -31.57 -35.06
C ASP A 4 5.95 -32.71 -35.93
N GLN A 5 5.13 -33.59 -35.35
CA GLN A 5 4.53 -34.76 -36.00
C GLN A 5 3.13 -34.50 -36.56
N LEU A 6 2.57 -33.30 -36.39
CA LEU A 6 1.21 -32.98 -36.82
C LEU A 6 1.20 -31.77 -37.77
N PRO A 7 0.53 -31.86 -38.93
CA PRO A 7 0.46 -30.75 -39.89
C PRO A 7 -0.32 -29.53 -39.39
N GLN A 8 -1.00 -29.63 -38.23
CA GLN A 8 -1.85 -28.59 -37.66
C GLN A 8 -1.58 -28.40 -36.17
N ALA A 9 -1.69 -27.16 -35.70
CA ALA A 9 -1.59 -26.81 -34.29
C ALA A 9 -2.72 -27.45 -33.47
N VAL A 10 -2.38 -28.10 -32.36
CA VAL A 10 -3.36 -28.65 -31.42
C VAL A 10 -3.95 -27.51 -30.59
N THR A 11 -5.27 -27.39 -30.61
CA THR A 11 -6.05 -26.37 -29.90
C THR A 11 -6.67 -26.94 -28.60
N SER A 12 -7.17 -26.07 -27.73
CA SER A 12 -7.88 -26.48 -26.50
C SER A 12 -9.21 -27.16 -26.83
N CYS A 13 -9.63 -28.12 -26.01
CA CYS A 13 -10.97 -28.69 -26.16
C CYS A 13 -12.07 -27.65 -25.86
N ARG A 14 -13.23 -27.81 -26.51
CA ARG A 14 -14.42 -26.98 -26.27
C ARG A 14 -14.83 -26.92 -24.79
N SER A 15 -14.76 -28.03 -24.07
CA SER A 15 -15.09 -28.10 -22.64
C SER A 15 -14.26 -27.13 -21.79
N VAL A 16 -12.99 -26.96 -22.11
CA VAL A 16 -12.07 -26.03 -21.41
C VAL A 16 -12.43 -24.58 -21.73
N CYS A 17 -12.79 -24.28 -22.99
CA CYS A 17 -13.24 -22.96 -23.36
C CYS A 17 -14.53 -22.56 -22.62
N GLU A 18 -15.49 -23.48 -22.51
CA GLU A 18 -16.76 -23.24 -21.82
C GLU A 18 -16.58 -23.05 -20.31
N GLU A 19 -15.61 -23.74 -19.70
CA GLU A 19 -15.20 -23.51 -18.31
C GLU A 19 -14.61 -22.11 -18.11
N VAL A 20 -13.58 -21.75 -18.89
CA VAL A 20 -12.95 -20.42 -18.82
C VAL A 20 -13.97 -19.30 -19.10
N LYS A 21 -14.89 -19.52 -20.06
CA LYS A 21 -15.95 -18.56 -20.35
C LYS A 21 -16.85 -18.34 -19.14
N ARG A 22 -17.26 -19.39 -18.42
CA ARG A 22 -18.10 -19.25 -17.23
C ARG A 22 -17.42 -18.42 -16.13
N ASP A 23 -16.13 -18.61 -15.93
CA ASP A 23 -15.40 -17.95 -14.86
C ASP A 23 -15.03 -16.49 -15.21
N CYS A 24 -14.63 -16.25 -16.45
CA CYS A 24 -14.07 -14.95 -16.85
C CYS A 24 -15.08 -14.00 -17.51
N ILE A 25 -16.28 -14.46 -17.89
CA ILE A 25 -17.26 -13.59 -18.59
C ILE A 25 -17.69 -12.40 -17.74
N LYS A 26 -17.79 -12.56 -16.41
CA LYS A 26 -18.20 -11.49 -15.50
C LYS A 26 -17.21 -10.33 -15.50
N ILE A 27 -15.91 -10.65 -15.50
CA ILE A 27 -14.82 -9.65 -15.53
C ILE A 27 -14.85 -8.91 -16.87
N LEU A 28 -15.03 -9.62 -17.98
CA LEU A 28 -15.11 -8.99 -19.31
C LEU A 28 -16.29 -8.02 -19.42
N GLN A 29 -17.45 -8.39 -18.85
CA GLN A 29 -18.64 -7.53 -18.83
C GLN A 29 -18.47 -6.27 -17.97
N GLU A 30 -17.70 -6.34 -16.89
CA GLU A 30 -17.39 -5.17 -16.05
C GLU A 30 -16.65 -4.06 -16.83
N PHE A 31 -15.82 -4.46 -17.80
CA PHE A 31 -15.10 -3.54 -18.69
C PHE A 31 -15.80 -3.29 -20.03
N ASP A 32 -17.08 -3.67 -20.17
CA ASP A 32 -17.87 -3.58 -21.42
C ASP A 32 -17.22 -4.31 -22.62
N ILE A 33 -16.45 -5.36 -22.33
CA ILE A 33 -15.77 -6.18 -23.35
C ILE A 33 -16.65 -7.39 -23.66
N GLN A 34 -17.12 -7.47 -24.90
CA GLN A 34 -17.85 -8.64 -25.37
C GLN A 34 -16.92 -9.83 -25.59
N TRP A 35 -17.47 -11.04 -25.41
CA TRP A 35 -16.72 -12.28 -25.64
C TRP A 35 -16.19 -12.33 -27.08
N PRO A 36 -14.86 -12.33 -27.29
CA PRO A 36 -14.29 -12.05 -28.61
C PRO A 36 -14.45 -13.23 -29.58
N ALA A 37 -14.60 -12.91 -30.86
CA ALA A 37 -14.74 -13.88 -31.95
C ALA A 37 -13.64 -14.98 -32.03
N PRO A 38 -12.35 -14.73 -31.70
CA PRO A 38 -11.34 -15.79 -31.62
C PRO A 38 -11.55 -16.77 -30.45
N LEU A 39 -12.24 -16.38 -29.37
CA LEU A 39 -12.53 -17.24 -28.22
C LEU A 39 -13.92 -17.90 -28.31
N ASN A 40 -14.62 -17.81 -29.45
CA ASN A 40 -15.91 -18.46 -29.58
C ASN A 40 -15.76 -19.99 -29.42
N CYS A 41 -16.30 -20.53 -28.31
CA CYS A 41 -16.14 -21.94 -27.95
C CYS A 41 -16.66 -22.92 -29.01
N SER A 42 -17.56 -22.48 -29.90
CA SER A 42 -18.07 -23.27 -31.03
C SER A 42 -17.01 -23.57 -32.10
N LYS A 43 -15.88 -22.84 -32.10
CA LYS A 43 -14.75 -23.06 -33.03
C LYS A 43 -13.76 -24.11 -32.53
N PHE A 44 -13.90 -24.53 -31.27
CA PHE A 44 -12.99 -25.50 -30.68
C PHE A 44 -13.54 -26.92 -30.85
N PRO A 45 -12.66 -27.90 -31.10
CA PRO A 45 -13.06 -29.29 -31.26
C PRO A 45 -13.59 -29.88 -29.95
N GLU A 46 -14.51 -30.83 -30.10
CA GLU A 46 -15.04 -31.69 -29.05
C GLU A 46 -14.70 -33.14 -29.45
N GLY A 47 -14.36 -34.02 -28.50
CA GLY A 47 -13.84 -35.36 -28.83
C GLY A 47 -14.80 -36.12 -29.78
N PRO A 48 -14.32 -36.80 -30.84
CA PRO A 48 -13.06 -37.58 -30.94
C PRO A 48 -11.83 -36.87 -31.52
N ASP A 49 -11.92 -35.60 -31.91
CA ASP A 49 -10.79 -34.86 -32.48
C ASP A 49 -9.70 -34.56 -31.42
N LEU A 50 -8.43 -34.56 -31.84
CA LEU A 50 -7.29 -34.31 -30.95
C LEU A 50 -7.35 -32.87 -30.40
N CYS A 51 -7.59 -32.75 -29.09
CA CYS A 51 -7.65 -31.47 -28.40
C CYS A 51 -7.00 -31.55 -27.02
N MET A 52 -6.52 -30.40 -26.52
CA MET A 52 -5.82 -30.32 -25.25
C MET A 52 -6.81 -30.12 -24.08
N ARG A 53 -6.70 -30.97 -23.05
CA ARG A 53 -7.33 -30.79 -21.74
C ARG A 53 -6.24 -30.69 -20.66
N PRO A 54 -6.47 -29.94 -19.58
CA PRO A 54 -5.63 -30.04 -18.38
C PRO A 54 -5.64 -31.48 -17.86
N GLN A 55 -4.49 -32.03 -17.48
CA GLN A 55 -4.45 -33.32 -16.77
C GLN A 55 -5.11 -33.15 -15.39
N GLU A 56 -5.97 -34.10 -15.00
CA GLU A 56 -6.63 -34.16 -13.68
C GLU A 56 -5.71 -34.63 -12.54
N ASP A 57 -4.38 -34.64 -12.75
CA ASP A 57 -3.41 -35.02 -11.71
C ASP A 57 -3.23 -33.87 -10.70
N THR A 58 -4.28 -33.58 -9.93
CA THR A 58 -4.30 -33.25 -8.49
C THR A 58 -5.78 -33.06 -8.09
N ARG A 59 -6.58 -34.13 -8.09
CA ARG A 59 -7.71 -34.19 -7.14
C ARG A 59 -7.09 -34.32 -5.76
N LEU A 60 -7.10 -33.23 -5.01
CA LEU A 60 -6.82 -33.19 -3.58
C LEU A 60 -7.59 -34.35 -2.90
N PRO A 61 -6.94 -35.24 -2.12
CA PRO A 61 -7.68 -36.16 -1.26
C PRO A 61 -8.48 -35.34 -0.24
N ASP A 62 -9.74 -35.72 -0.02
CA ASP A 62 -10.57 -35.17 1.04
C ASP A 62 -9.83 -35.24 2.40
N PRO A 63 -9.94 -34.21 3.27
CA PRO A 63 -9.21 -34.18 4.53
C PRO A 63 -9.94 -35.00 5.61
N LEU A 64 -9.99 -36.32 5.48
CA LEU A 64 -10.34 -37.22 6.59
C LEU A 64 -9.48 -38.50 6.51
N GLU A 65 -8.87 -38.83 7.65
CA GLU A 65 -7.97 -39.98 7.96
C GLU A 65 -6.49 -39.85 7.57
N VAL A 66 -5.70 -39.27 8.49
CA VAL A 66 -4.25 -39.45 8.57
C VAL A 66 -3.96 -40.71 9.39
N ASP A 67 -3.49 -41.76 8.73
CA ASP A 67 -2.92 -42.96 9.39
C ASP A 67 -1.47 -42.65 9.89
N PRO A 68 -1.07 -42.98 11.14
CA PRO A 68 0.13 -42.40 11.77
C PRO A 68 1.50 -42.99 11.35
N HIS A 69 1.59 -43.85 10.34
CA HIS A 69 2.83 -44.61 10.12
C HIS A 69 3.28 -44.66 8.65
N SER A 70 3.97 -43.62 8.16
CA SER A 70 5.04 -43.80 7.16
C SER A 70 5.95 -42.57 7.07
N HIS A 71 7.20 -42.84 6.72
CA HIS A 71 8.38 -42.00 6.87
C HIS A 71 8.39 -40.73 6.00
N LEU A 72 8.90 -39.64 6.60
CA LEU A 72 9.08 -38.30 6.06
C LEU A 72 10.06 -38.24 4.87
N PRO A 73 9.73 -37.53 3.77
CA PRO A 73 10.75 -36.95 2.91
C PRO A 73 10.73 -35.40 2.90
N ASP A 74 11.91 -34.85 3.21
CA ASP A 74 12.50 -33.54 2.93
C ASP A 74 11.58 -32.29 2.80
N SER A 75 11.73 -31.38 3.79
CA SER A 75 11.05 -30.08 3.96
C SER A 75 11.18 -29.08 2.81
N ARG A 76 11.86 -29.40 1.71
CA ARG A 76 12.06 -28.48 0.58
C ARG A 76 10.90 -28.40 -0.41
N HIS A 77 9.96 -29.34 -0.36
CA HIS A 77 8.81 -29.35 -1.29
C HIS A 77 7.53 -28.72 -0.72
N LEU A 78 7.45 -28.43 0.59
CA LEU A 78 6.24 -27.86 1.21
C LEU A 78 6.06 -26.36 0.93
N GLU A 79 7.12 -25.66 0.52
CA GLU A 79 7.06 -24.25 0.11
C GLU A 79 6.44 -24.08 -1.28
N ILE A 80 6.53 -25.10 -2.15
CA ILE A 80 6.06 -25.02 -3.54
C ILE A 80 4.54 -25.28 -3.64
N TYR A 81 3.97 -26.02 -2.69
CA TYR A 81 2.54 -26.38 -2.69
C TYR A 81 1.59 -25.29 -2.16
N LYS A 82 2.10 -24.16 -1.64
CA LYS A 82 1.26 -23.04 -1.18
C LYS A 82 0.94 -21.99 -2.24
N MET A 83 1.37 -22.18 -3.50
CA MET A 83 1.34 -21.08 -4.46
C MET A 83 0.77 -21.49 -5.82
N LYS A 84 -0.52 -21.77 -5.85
CA LYS A 84 -1.30 -21.62 -7.09
C LYS A 84 -2.73 -21.16 -6.85
N THR A 85 -2.88 -20.24 -5.90
CA THR A 85 -4.00 -19.30 -5.88
C THR A 85 -3.47 -18.05 -6.58
N TYR A 86 -4.20 -17.53 -7.56
CA TYR A 86 -3.91 -16.25 -8.21
C TYR A 86 -3.43 -15.23 -7.18
N PRO A 87 -2.34 -14.47 -7.42
CA PRO A 87 -1.89 -13.51 -6.42
C PRO A 87 -3.05 -12.53 -6.16
N SER A 88 -3.59 -12.54 -4.94
CA SER A 88 -4.71 -11.68 -4.51
C SER A 88 -4.40 -10.20 -4.74
N CYS A 89 -3.11 -9.84 -4.81
CA CYS A 89 -2.62 -8.51 -5.07
C CYS A 89 -1.75 -8.45 -6.35
N PRO A 90 -1.79 -7.33 -7.10
CA PRO A 90 -0.82 -7.07 -8.18
C PRO A 90 0.63 -7.17 -7.68
N VAL A 91 1.56 -7.47 -8.59
CA VAL A 91 2.99 -7.77 -8.28
C VAL A 91 3.70 -6.67 -7.47
N ASP A 92 3.21 -5.43 -7.56
CA ASP A 92 3.77 -4.27 -6.86
C ASP A 92 3.27 -4.08 -5.42
N LEU A 93 2.21 -4.80 -5.03
CA LEU A 93 1.60 -4.72 -3.71
C LEU A 93 1.95 -5.94 -2.87
N ILE A 94 1.84 -5.78 -1.55
CA ILE A 94 1.95 -6.85 -0.56
C ILE A 94 0.55 -7.11 -0.01
N ASP A 95 0.18 -8.37 0.06
CA ASP A 95 -1.01 -8.83 0.77
C ASP A 95 -0.75 -8.75 2.28
N LEU A 96 -1.54 -7.93 2.98
CA LEU A 96 -1.42 -7.71 4.42
C LEU A 96 -2.05 -8.86 5.22
N ASP A 97 -3.03 -9.56 4.66
CA ASP A 97 -3.71 -10.67 5.33
C ASP A 97 -4.00 -11.81 4.34
N PRO A 98 -3.11 -12.81 4.25
CA PRO A 98 -3.31 -13.97 3.38
C PRO A 98 -4.45 -14.90 3.83
N THR A 99 -5.07 -14.63 4.99
CA THR A 99 -6.25 -15.37 5.46
C THR A 99 -7.58 -14.74 5.06
N ASP A 100 -7.56 -13.47 4.62
CA ASP A 100 -8.74 -12.78 4.10
C ASP A 100 -8.88 -13.02 2.60
N LYS A 101 -10.03 -13.53 2.17
CA LYS A 101 -10.35 -13.77 0.75
C LYS A 101 -10.44 -12.47 -0.05
N ASN A 102 -10.65 -11.33 0.60
CA ASN A 102 -10.71 -10.03 -0.03
C ASN A 102 -9.35 -9.32 -0.13
N GLY A 103 -8.28 -9.87 0.47
CA GLY A 103 -6.89 -9.43 0.35
C GLY A 103 -6.69 -7.91 0.46
N THR A 104 -6.34 -7.41 1.65
CA THR A 104 -5.97 -6.00 1.78
C THR A 104 -4.55 -5.77 1.26
N CYS A 105 -4.44 -5.10 0.11
CA CYS A 105 -3.16 -4.89 -0.57
C CYS A 105 -2.55 -3.53 -0.19
N ALA A 106 -1.26 -3.49 0.17
CA ALA A 106 -0.53 -2.25 0.44
C ALA A 106 0.78 -2.15 -0.34
N PHE A 107 1.26 -0.92 -0.55
CA PHE A 107 2.54 -0.67 -1.20
C PHE A 107 3.70 -1.09 -0.31
N ARG A 108 4.78 -1.57 -0.94
CA ARG A 108 6.04 -1.85 -0.23
C ARG A 108 6.67 -0.56 0.26
N CYS A 109 7.17 -0.58 1.49
CA CYS A 109 7.99 0.51 2.00
C CYS A 109 9.20 0.74 1.09
N ASN A 110 9.58 2.01 0.86
CA ASN A 110 10.75 2.43 0.08
C ASN A 110 10.81 1.98 -1.40
N LYS A 111 9.77 1.38 -1.97
CA LYS A 111 9.75 1.02 -3.39
C LYS A 111 9.40 2.23 -4.27
N ASP A 112 10.00 2.29 -5.45
CA ASP A 112 9.72 3.31 -6.46
C ASP A 112 8.51 2.87 -7.29
N THR A 113 7.31 3.16 -6.78
CA THR A 113 6.05 2.95 -7.51
C THR A 113 5.52 4.27 -8.06
N MET A 114 5.12 5.18 -7.18
CA MET A 114 4.56 6.49 -7.57
C MET A 114 5.63 7.58 -7.74
N PHE A 115 6.73 7.48 -6.99
CA PHE A 115 7.79 8.47 -6.93
C PHE A 115 9.15 7.77 -6.96
N THR A 116 10.08 8.31 -7.74
CA THR A 116 11.47 7.83 -7.80
C THR A 116 12.21 8.15 -6.51
N LYS A 117 13.22 7.35 -6.17
CA LYS A 117 14.08 7.60 -5.00
C LYS A 117 14.66 9.02 -4.97
N GLU A 118 15.04 9.56 -6.12
CA GLU A 118 15.56 10.93 -6.24
C GLU A 118 14.50 11.97 -5.84
N SER A 119 13.28 11.87 -6.36
CA SER A 119 12.20 12.80 -6.01
C SER A 119 11.85 12.79 -4.52
N LYS A 120 11.92 11.61 -3.88
CA LYS A 120 11.73 11.45 -2.43
C LYS A 120 12.84 12.16 -1.64
N ILE A 121 14.09 12.02 -2.07
CA ILE A 121 15.25 12.69 -1.42
C ILE A 121 15.13 14.21 -1.56
N TYR A 122 14.78 14.71 -2.74
CA TYR A 122 14.56 16.14 -2.96
C TYR A 122 13.48 16.70 -2.04
N ALA A 123 12.33 16.02 -1.95
CA ALA A 123 11.25 16.44 -1.06
C ALA A 123 11.68 16.45 0.41
N GLN A 124 12.38 15.40 0.87
CA GLN A 124 12.90 15.33 2.24
C GLN A 124 13.88 16.46 2.56
N TYR A 125 14.80 16.77 1.63
CA TYR A 125 15.76 17.85 1.78
C TYR A 125 15.06 19.22 1.93
N TRP A 126 14.11 19.52 1.04
CA TRP A 126 13.38 20.79 1.08
C TRP A 126 12.50 20.94 2.33
N ILE A 127 11.80 19.88 2.74
CA ILE A 127 10.98 19.90 3.95
C ILE A 127 11.86 20.15 5.18
N PHE A 128 13.03 19.50 5.26
CA PHE A 128 13.97 19.72 6.35
C PHE A 128 14.50 21.15 6.37
N LEU A 129 15.00 21.65 5.24
CA LEU A 129 15.54 23.00 5.11
C LEU A 129 14.51 24.07 5.51
N LEU A 130 13.29 23.97 4.96
CA LEU A 130 12.22 24.93 5.25
C LEU A 130 11.79 24.88 6.72
N SER A 131 11.77 23.69 7.33
CA SER A 131 11.43 23.54 8.76
C SER A 131 12.48 24.18 9.67
N VAL A 132 13.77 23.99 9.37
CA VAL A 132 14.86 24.61 10.16
C VAL A 132 14.82 26.13 10.06
N ILE A 133 14.61 26.66 8.85
CA ILE A 133 14.49 28.12 8.64
C ILE A 133 13.28 28.66 9.41
N ASN A 134 12.13 27.98 9.32
CA ASN A 134 10.92 28.40 10.02
C ASN A 134 11.10 28.39 11.54
N ILE A 135 11.62 27.31 12.12
CA ILE A 135 11.89 27.21 13.57
C ILE A 135 12.84 28.32 14.02
N SER A 136 13.89 28.61 13.24
CA SER A 136 14.86 29.65 13.58
C SER A 136 14.23 31.04 13.62
N ILE A 137 13.45 31.39 12.59
CA ILE A 137 12.77 32.69 12.49
C ILE A 137 11.72 32.82 13.59
N ILE A 138 10.87 31.81 13.76
CA ILE A 138 9.77 31.85 14.73
C ILE A 138 10.30 31.83 16.17
N SER A 139 11.35 31.06 16.47
CA SER A 139 11.99 31.06 17.78
C SER A 139 12.55 32.44 18.12
N PHE A 140 13.16 33.14 17.15
CA PHE A 140 13.63 34.51 17.36
C PHE A 140 12.46 35.48 17.62
N THR A 141 11.36 35.35 16.88
CA THR A 141 10.14 36.13 17.12
C THR A 141 9.60 35.90 18.52
N VAL A 142 9.39 34.64 18.93
CA VAL A 142 8.90 34.29 20.27
C VAL A 142 9.83 34.82 21.36
N LEU A 143 11.15 34.64 21.22
CA LEU A 143 12.13 35.14 22.20
C LEU A 143 12.09 36.67 22.32
N SER A 144 11.98 37.38 21.19
CA SER A 144 11.90 38.84 21.16
C SER A 144 10.66 39.34 21.93
N PHE A 145 9.51 38.69 21.74
CA PHE A 145 8.29 39.00 22.47
C PHE A 145 8.35 38.64 23.96
N LEU A 146 9.06 37.57 24.32
CA LEU A 146 9.25 37.18 25.73
C LEU A 146 10.15 38.18 26.49
N ILE A 147 11.10 38.81 25.80
CA ILE A 147 11.97 39.85 26.40
C ILE A 147 11.16 41.12 26.72
N ASP A 148 10.26 41.56 25.84
CA ASP A 148 9.45 42.78 26.02
C ASP A 148 7.93 42.48 26.08
N HIS A 149 7.53 41.56 26.96
CA HIS A 149 6.11 41.17 27.10
C HIS A 149 5.22 42.30 27.66
N GLN A 150 5.81 43.24 28.42
CA GLN A 150 5.07 44.31 29.10
C GLN A 150 4.54 45.37 28.12
N ARG A 151 5.12 45.49 26.93
CA ARG A 151 4.78 46.54 25.98
C ARG A 151 3.55 46.24 25.12
N PHE A 152 3.21 44.96 24.90
CA PHE A 152 2.18 44.56 23.95
C PHE A 152 0.85 44.23 24.66
N GLN A 153 -0.15 45.07 24.44
CA GLN A 153 -1.55 44.87 24.90
C GLN A 153 -2.35 44.08 23.84
N PHE A 154 -3.54 43.60 24.19
CA PHE A 154 -4.48 42.99 23.24
C PHE A 154 -4.78 43.99 22.11
N PRO A 155 -4.67 43.69 20.80
CA PRO A 155 -4.65 42.40 20.09
C PRO A 155 -3.26 41.87 19.64
N GLU A 156 -2.17 42.54 19.96
CA GLU A 156 -0.81 42.15 19.50
C GLU A 156 -0.34 40.81 20.09
N ARG A 157 -0.91 40.39 21.23
CA ARG A 157 -0.66 39.08 21.85
C ARG A 157 -1.15 37.90 21.02
N SER A 158 -2.12 38.08 20.13
CA SER A 158 -2.60 37.02 19.23
C SER A 158 -1.48 36.54 18.30
N ILE A 159 -0.58 37.43 17.88
CA ILE A 159 0.57 37.12 17.01
C ILE A 159 1.54 36.14 17.70
N LEU A 160 1.72 36.27 19.02
CA LEU A 160 2.56 35.35 19.80
C LEU A 160 1.99 33.93 19.80
N TYR A 161 0.67 33.78 19.98
CA TYR A 161 0.02 32.47 19.96
C TYR A 161 0.09 31.82 18.57
N ILE A 162 -0.05 32.61 17.50
CA ILE A 162 0.15 32.15 16.13
C ILE A 162 1.59 31.63 15.95
N ALA A 163 2.58 32.41 16.39
CA ALA A 163 3.99 32.03 16.32
C ALA A 163 4.28 30.73 17.11
N LEU A 164 3.76 30.59 18.33
CA LEU A 164 3.90 29.36 19.11
C LEU A 164 3.25 28.15 18.43
N CYS A 165 2.08 28.33 17.80
CA CYS A 165 1.44 27.25 17.05
C CYS A 165 2.30 26.80 15.85
N TYR A 166 2.88 27.73 15.10
CA TYR A 166 3.77 27.40 13.97
C TYR A 166 5.13 26.81 14.41
N LEU A 167 5.64 27.23 15.58
CA LEU A 167 6.82 26.59 16.19
C LEU A 167 6.55 25.12 16.51
N CYS A 168 5.41 24.83 17.14
CA CYS A 168 5.02 23.46 17.43
C CYS A 168 4.75 22.67 16.14
N TYR A 169 3.98 23.21 15.20
CA TYR A 169 3.67 22.55 13.93
C TYR A 169 4.91 22.09 13.14
N SER A 170 6.02 22.81 13.24
CA SER A 170 7.28 22.46 12.56
C SER A 170 8.09 21.35 13.25
N LEU A 171 7.79 21.02 14.52
CA LEU A 171 8.54 20.01 15.29
C LEU A 171 8.49 18.59 14.71
N PRO A 172 7.36 18.04 14.20
CA PRO A 172 7.35 16.69 13.63
C PRO A 172 8.26 16.55 12.40
N TYR A 173 8.39 17.61 11.61
CA TYR A 173 9.29 17.64 10.45
C TYR A 173 10.76 17.64 10.87
N LEU A 174 11.10 18.29 11.99
CA LEU A 174 12.43 18.23 12.59
C LEU A 174 12.67 16.88 13.30
N ALA A 175 11.67 16.34 14.00
CA ALA A 175 11.77 15.03 14.65
C ALA A 175 12.11 13.93 13.64
N ARG A 176 11.62 14.05 12.41
CA ARG A 176 11.95 13.15 11.29
C ARG A 176 13.44 13.15 10.91
N SER A 177 14.25 14.15 11.28
CA SER A 177 15.70 14.07 11.06
C SER A 177 16.41 13.19 12.09
N PHE A 178 15.81 12.99 13.26
CA PHE A 178 16.35 12.15 14.34
C PHE A 178 15.77 10.74 14.32
N LEU A 179 14.50 10.59 13.90
CA LEU A 179 13.84 9.30 13.76
C LEU A 179 14.03 8.76 12.34
N SER A 180 14.35 7.46 12.22
CA SER A 180 14.55 6.83 10.91
C SER A 180 13.26 6.81 10.09
N HIS A 181 13.36 7.00 8.77
CA HIS A 181 12.21 7.00 7.85
C HIS A 181 11.36 5.73 7.98
N GLU A 182 11.99 4.59 8.27
CA GLU A 182 11.33 3.31 8.44
C GLU A 182 10.47 3.26 9.71
N GLN A 183 10.83 3.98 10.77
CA GLN A 183 10.08 4.00 12.02
C GLN A 183 8.82 4.89 11.93
N THR A 184 8.85 5.93 11.09
CA THR A 184 7.79 6.95 11.05
C THR A 184 6.68 6.61 10.04
N SER A 185 6.95 5.80 9.02
CA SER A 185 6.01 5.58 7.91
C SER A 185 5.87 4.13 7.45
N CYS A 186 6.68 3.22 7.98
CA CYS A 186 6.63 1.83 7.61
C CYS A 186 6.37 0.95 8.82
N GLU A 187 5.59 -0.11 8.61
CA GLU A 187 5.27 -1.09 9.64
C GLU A 187 5.71 -2.48 9.16
N ARG A 188 6.05 -3.37 10.10
CA ARG A 188 6.56 -4.71 9.79
C ARG A 188 5.46 -5.76 9.98
N ILE A 189 5.19 -6.54 8.92
CA ILE A 189 4.27 -7.68 9.02
C ILE A 189 4.99 -8.81 9.76
N ARG A 190 4.45 -9.25 10.91
CA ARG A 190 5.05 -10.32 11.73
C ARG A 190 5.14 -11.67 11.02
N LEU A 191 4.24 -11.94 10.07
CA LEU A 191 4.13 -13.23 9.38
C LEU A 191 5.09 -13.39 8.19
N THR A 192 5.47 -12.30 7.53
CA THR A 192 6.26 -12.34 6.27
C THR A 192 7.54 -11.54 6.36
N GLU A 193 7.80 -10.89 7.50
CA GLU A 193 8.95 -10.01 7.75
C GLU A 193 9.11 -8.84 6.76
N ARG A 194 8.08 -8.56 5.94
CA ARG A 194 8.10 -7.49 4.94
C ARG A 194 7.59 -6.18 5.53
N HIS A 195 8.17 -5.07 5.06
CA HIS A 195 7.77 -3.72 5.42
C HIS A 195 6.76 -3.16 4.41
N PHE A 196 5.63 -2.69 4.89
CA PHE A 196 4.61 -2.03 4.08
C PHE A 196 4.48 -0.55 4.46
N PHE A 197 3.99 0.24 3.52
CA PHE A 197 3.67 1.64 3.72
C PHE A 197 2.30 1.77 4.37
N VAL A 198 2.23 2.47 5.51
CA VAL A 198 0.98 2.64 6.25
C VAL A 198 0.07 3.62 5.50
N HIS A 199 -1.06 3.11 4.99
CA HIS A 199 -2.01 3.90 4.20
C HIS A 199 -3.28 4.29 4.99
N GLY A 200 -3.48 3.67 6.16
CA GLY A 200 -4.60 3.89 7.08
C GLY A 200 -4.52 2.90 8.24
N GLY A 201 -5.18 3.20 9.36
CA GLY A 201 -5.15 2.36 10.58
C GLY A 201 -4.29 2.93 11.70
N LEU A 202 -4.27 2.24 12.84
CA LEU A 202 -3.52 2.61 14.05
C LEU A 202 -2.17 1.86 14.17
N ASP A 203 -1.70 1.30 13.05
CA ASP A 203 -0.59 0.35 13.03
C ASP A 203 0.74 0.97 13.45
N ASN A 204 0.97 2.24 13.07
CA ASN A 204 2.17 2.99 13.45
C ASN A 204 1.84 4.20 14.34
N THR A 205 2.14 4.08 15.64
CA THR A 205 1.83 5.12 16.63
C THR A 205 2.57 6.43 16.35
N ILE A 206 3.82 6.38 15.89
CA ILE A 206 4.64 7.58 15.63
C ILE A 206 4.04 8.42 14.50
N CYS A 207 3.56 7.74 13.45
CA CYS A 207 2.84 8.36 12.34
C CYS A 207 1.57 9.09 12.83
N VAL A 208 0.74 8.38 13.61
CA VAL A 208 -0.52 8.91 14.13
C VAL A 208 -0.29 10.08 15.08
N VAL A 209 0.68 9.98 16.01
CA VAL A 209 1.02 11.07 16.93
C VAL A 209 1.52 12.29 16.16
N SER A 210 2.39 12.11 15.17
CA SER A 210 2.88 13.20 14.33
C SER A 210 1.74 13.89 13.57
N PHE A 211 0.81 13.10 13.01
CA PHE A 211 -0.37 13.61 12.32
C PHE A 211 -1.29 14.42 13.26
N LEU A 212 -1.67 13.85 14.41
CA LEU A 212 -2.54 14.51 15.38
C LEU A 212 -1.93 15.80 15.91
N PHE A 213 -0.63 15.80 16.20
CA PHE A 213 0.10 16.96 16.66
C PHE A 213 0.11 18.07 15.60
N SER A 214 0.53 17.78 14.37
CA SER A 214 0.50 18.75 13.27
C SER A 214 -0.90 19.29 13.03
N TYR A 215 -1.91 18.41 12.99
CA TYR A 215 -3.30 18.80 12.77
C TYR A 215 -3.81 19.77 13.84
N TYR A 216 -3.61 19.45 15.13
CA TYR A 216 -4.03 20.31 16.23
C TYR A 216 -3.44 21.72 16.13
N PHE A 217 -2.13 21.83 15.93
CA PHE A 217 -1.46 23.14 15.86
C PHE A 217 -1.79 23.93 14.60
N THR A 218 -2.07 23.25 13.47
CA THR A 218 -2.61 23.92 12.28
C THR A 218 -3.96 24.55 12.58
N ILE A 219 -4.89 23.80 13.16
CA ILE A 219 -6.24 24.30 13.49
C ILE A 219 -6.17 25.42 14.53
N ALA A 220 -5.38 25.26 15.59
CA ALA A 220 -5.19 26.28 16.60
C ALA A 220 -4.59 27.57 16.00
N GLY A 221 -3.57 27.45 15.14
CA GLY A 221 -2.98 28.58 14.43
C GLY A 221 -3.99 29.31 13.53
N SER A 222 -4.83 28.57 12.80
CA SER A 222 -5.91 29.15 11.99
C SER A 222 -6.95 29.89 12.83
N ILE A 223 -7.32 29.37 14.01
CA ILE A 223 -8.26 30.06 14.92
C ILE A 223 -7.65 31.37 15.44
N TRP A 224 -6.38 31.36 15.84
CA TRP A 224 -5.72 32.59 16.29
C TRP A 224 -5.54 33.61 15.18
N TRP A 225 -5.28 33.16 13.95
CA TRP A 225 -5.27 34.03 12.79
C TRP A 225 -6.66 34.65 12.54
N LEU A 226 -7.73 33.88 12.64
CA LEU A 226 -9.10 34.40 12.54
C LEU A 226 -9.39 35.45 13.63
N MET A 227 -9.01 35.17 14.88
CA MET A 227 -9.15 36.13 15.98
C MET A 227 -8.41 37.44 15.67
N LEU A 228 -7.18 37.36 15.15
CA LEU A 228 -6.42 38.54 14.71
C LEU A 228 -7.22 39.33 13.66
N THR A 229 -7.72 38.66 12.62
CA THR A 229 -8.47 39.33 11.54
C THR A 229 -9.78 39.97 11.99
N PHE A 230 -10.45 39.42 13.02
CA PHE A 230 -11.65 40.04 13.58
C PHE A 230 -11.35 41.24 14.49
N THR A 231 -10.17 41.26 15.11
CA THR A 231 -9.75 42.35 16.01
C THR A 231 -9.06 43.52 15.28
N TRP A 232 -8.71 43.35 14.01
CA TRP A 232 -8.04 44.34 13.18
C TRP A 232 -9.05 45.10 12.33
#